data_AF-A0A7C0VJR7-F1
#
_entry.id   AF-A0A7C0VJR7-F1
#
_cell.length_a   1.000
_cell.length_b   1.000
_cell.length_c   1.000
_cell.angle_alpha   90.00
_cell.angle_beta   90.00
_cell.angle_gamma   90.00
#
_symmetry.space_group_name_H-M   'P 1'
#
loop_
_entity.id
_entity.type
_entity.pdbx_description
1 polymer ?
#
loop_
_entity_poly.entity_id
_entity_poly.type
_entity_poly.pdbx_seq_one_letter_code
_entity_poly.pdbx_strand_id
1 'polypeptide(L)'
;MKNKSVYFYLRIILVFVFLTINAHIQTSRAQVVNQLLVVVGNQIITTRDLMQAVNLEYGQQQFSHLSLDAQNKAKQKQLSKLIDDLLLAHLAKKKGIEITAKEIDLTIKRVMEQNKMNDEELKKALEHQGMSLESYRIKLTRDLLRTKLINQEIKPHIILSDAEILSYARENSLFPENDAQIILSQILLPEAKTAAEKDKMKRTVAKIRKRLAKGESFASLAREFSTGPAANSGGKLGNFKKGQLLPEIETVAFGKLPVNQMSKIIHTRFGNHLIMVLKRNDPQAGQTREALAPEVETRIKNALFTEKVTHELEQMLVKLRQEVSVKYKN
;
A
#
# COMPACT_ATOMS: atom_id res chain seq x y z
N MET A 1 29.33 -71.13 -67.21
CA MET A 1 29.83 -72.41 -66.65
C MET A 1 31.16 -72.17 -65.95
N LYS A 2 31.26 -72.60 -64.68
CA LYS A 2 32.43 -73.14 -63.97
C LYS A 2 33.74 -72.31 -64.00
N ASN A 3 34.11 -71.58 -62.95
CA ASN A 3 34.66 -72.02 -61.66
C ASN A 3 36.07 -72.66 -61.76
N LYS A 4 37.07 -72.05 -61.08
CA LYS A 4 38.25 -72.73 -60.49
C LYS A 4 39.10 -71.78 -59.61
N SER A 5 39.08 -72.09 -58.32
CA SER A 5 40.22 -72.27 -57.39
C SER A 5 41.13 -71.08 -57.03
N VAL A 6 41.20 -70.62 -55.77
CA VAL A 6 41.78 -71.23 -54.54
C VAL A 6 43.32 -71.18 -54.51
N TYR A 7 43.85 -70.80 -53.33
CA TYR A 7 45.24 -70.60 -52.86
C TYR A 7 45.75 -69.15 -53.02
N PHE A 8 46.03 -68.40 -51.95
CA PHE A 8 47.28 -68.55 -51.21
C PHE A 8 47.19 -67.96 -49.78
N TYR A 9 47.62 -68.75 -48.80
CA TYR A 9 47.68 -68.44 -47.38
C TYR A 9 49.00 -67.72 -47.00
N LEU A 10 48.94 -66.91 -45.93
CA LEU A 10 49.96 -66.72 -44.87
C LEU A 10 51.25 -65.92 -45.16
N ARG A 11 51.43 -64.78 -44.44
CA ARG A 11 52.63 -64.35 -43.65
C ARG A 11 52.55 -62.84 -43.32
N ILE A 12 52.27 -62.38 -42.09
CA ILE A 12 53.20 -61.97 -40.98
C ILE A 12 52.60 -60.64 -40.43
N ILE A 13 51.91 -60.61 -39.28
CA ILE A 13 52.37 -60.22 -37.92
C ILE A 13 53.32 -59.00 -37.88
N LEU A 14 52.84 -57.83 -37.45
CA LEU A 14 53.29 -57.05 -36.27
C LEU A 14 52.77 -55.60 -36.31
N VAL A 15 51.99 -55.24 -35.27
CA VAL A 15 51.95 -53.93 -34.57
C VAL A 15 51.24 -52.76 -35.26
N PHE A 16 50.02 -52.46 -34.81
CA PHE A 16 49.84 -51.34 -33.88
C PHE A 16 48.56 -51.48 -33.05
N VAL A 17 48.79 -51.59 -31.75
CA VAL A 17 47.83 -51.46 -30.66
C VAL A 17 47.16 -50.09 -30.74
N PHE A 18 45.84 -50.02 -30.92
CA PHE A 18 45.06 -48.84 -30.56
C PHE A 18 43.64 -49.23 -30.12
N LEU A 19 43.49 -49.32 -28.79
CA LEU A 19 42.29 -49.03 -27.99
C LEU A 19 40.91 -49.38 -28.59
N THR A 20 40.43 -50.58 -28.28
CA THR A 20 39.00 -50.88 -28.21
C THR A 20 38.54 -50.87 -26.75
N ILE A 21 38.33 -49.68 -26.20
CA ILE A 21 37.42 -49.49 -25.06
C ILE A 21 36.27 -48.64 -25.58
N ASN A 22 35.28 -49.29 -26.18
CA ASN A 22 33.96 -48.69 -26.33
C ASN A 22 33.32 -48.68 -24.93
N ALA A 23 33.67 -47.66 -24.14
CA ALA A 23 32.88 -47.31 -22.97
C ALA A 23 31.49 -46.94 -23.46
N HIS A 24 30.52 -47.85 -23.29
CA HIS A 24 29.12 -47.48 -23.26
C HIS A 24 28.94 -46.54 -22.07
N ILE A 25 29.15 -45.24 -22.30
CA ILE A 25 28.65 -44.20 -21.43
C ILE A 25 27.14 -44.26 -21.59
N GLN A 26 26.50 -45.11 -20.80
CA GLN A 26 25.10 -44.92 -20.46
C GLN A 26 25.03 -43.53 -19.85
N THR A 27 24.57 -42.57 -20.64
CA THR A 27 24.07 -41.31 -20.12
C THR A 27 22.95 -41.67 -19.16
N SER A 28 23.30 -41.78 -17.88
CA SER A 28 22.33 -41.79 -16.80
C SER A 28 21.51 -40.52 -16.98
N ARG A 29 20.29 -40.66 -17.51
CA ARG A 29 19.31 -39.59 -17.43
C ARG A 29 19.22 -39.26 -15.95
N ALA A 30 19.67 -38.07 -15.57
CA ALA A 30 19.54 -37.59 -14.21
C ALA A 30 18.08 -37.75 -13.81
N GLN A 31 17.79 -38.79 -13.02
CA GLN A 31 16.46 -39.07 -12.54
C GLN A 31 16.13 -37.88 -11.64
N VAL A 32 15.11 -37.10 -11.98
CA VAL A 32 14.69 -35.97 -11.14
C VAL A 32 14.29 -36.56 -9.80
N VAL A 33 15.20 -36.52 -8.83
CA VAL A 33 14.98 -37.10 -7.50
C VAL A 33 13.88 -36.26 -6.85
N ASN A 34 12.70 -36.85 -6.68
CA ASN A 34 11.62 -36.21 -5.96
C ASN A 34 11.94 -36.26 -4.46
N GLN A 35 12.52 -35.20 -3.92
CA GLN A 35 13.01 -35.14 -2.54
C GLN A 35 11.93 -34.54 -1.64
N LEU A 36 11.88 -35.04 -0.41
CA LEU A 36 11.07 -34.45 0.66
C LEU A 36 11.75 -33.15 1.13
N LEU A 37 11.05 -32.02 1.04
CA LEU A 37 11.56 -30.72 1.47
C LEU A 37 11.06 -30.33 2.86
N VAL A 38 9.76 -30.46 3.11
CA VAL A 38 9.12 -30.01 4.35
C VAL A 38 8.01 -30.98 4.75
N VAL A 39 7.88 -31.22 6.05
CA VAL A 39 6.74 -31.92 6.65
C VAL A 39 5.93 -30.93 7.46
N VAL A 40 4.64 -30.79 7.17
CA VAL A 40 3.68 -29.92 7.87
C VAL A 40 2.60 -30.80 8.49
N GLY A 41 2.67 -31.04 9.81
CA GLY A 41 1.85 -32.03 10.49
C GLY A 41 2.05 -33.42 9.88
N ASN A 42 1.02 -33.94 9.20
CA ASN A 42 1.04 -35.25 8.53
C ASN A 42 1.14 -35.13 7.00
N GLN A 43 1.30 -33.91 6.46
CA GLN A 43 1.43 -33.65 5.04
C GLN A 43 2.88 -33.33 4.68
N ILE A 44 3.26 -33.63 3.44
CA ILE A 44 4.62 -33.42 2.95
C ILE A 44 4.62 -32.49 1.74
N ILE A 45 5.68 -31.69 1.61
CA ILE A 45 5.99 -30.90 0.43
C ILE A 45 7.27 -31.47 -0.19
N THR A 46 7.19 -31.79 -1.47
CA THR A 46 8.31 -32.36 -2.23
C THR A 46 8.91 -31.37 -3.24
N THR A 47 10.07 -31.69 -3.81
CA THR A 47 10.68 -30.88 -4.88
C THR A 47 9.78 -30.76 -6.09
N ARG A 48 8.99 -31.80 -6.40
CA ARG A 48 7.98 -31.75 -7.47
C ARG A 48 6.90 -30.71 -7.18
N ASP A 49 6.34 -30.71 -5.97
CA ASP A 49 5.29 -29.77 -5.57
C ASP A 49 5.77 -28.32 -5.67
N LEU A 50 6.99 -28.08 -5.16
CA LEU A 50 7.61 -26.76 -5.21
C LEU A 50 7.84 -26.29 -6.65
N MET A 51 8.45 -27.12 -7.49
CA MET A 51 8.73 -26.74 -8.88
C MET A 51 7.45 -26.56 -9.69
N GLN A 52 6.39 -27.33 -9.40
CA GLN A 52 5.09 -27.13 -10.01
C GLN A 52 4.49 -25.77 -9.62
N ALA A 53 4.53 -25.39 -8.34
CA ALA A 53 4.07 -24.08 -7.88
C ALA A 53 4.87 -22.92 -8.49
N VAL A 54 6.20 -23.06 -8.59
CA VAL A 54 7.08 -22.09 -9.23
C VAL A 54 6.77 -21.94 -10.71
N ASN A 55 6.66 -23.05 -11.45
CA ASN A 55 6.36 -23.01 -12.89
C ASN A 55 4.99 -22.40 -13.17
N LEU A 56 4.03 -22.58 -12.25
CA LEU A 56 2.71 -21.97 -12.39
C LEU A 56 2.73 -20.45 -12.21
N GLU A 57 3.46 -19.96 -11.20
CA GLU A 57 3.53 -18.52 -10.93
C GLU A 57 4.35 -17.78 -12.00
N TYR A 58 5.50 -18.36 -12.39
CA TYR A 58 6.50 -17.66 -13.20
C TYR A 58 6.56 -18.13 -14.65
N GLY A 59 5.96 -19.27 -15.00
CA GLY A 59 6.20 -19.94 -16.29
C GLY A 59 7.59 -20.58 -16.36
N GLN A 60 7.71 -21.75 -16.98
CA GLN A 60 8.98 -22.49 -17.03
C GLN A 60 10.11 -21.69 -17.72
N GLN A 61 9.81 -21.08 -18.87
CA GLN A 61 10.82 -20.31 -19.63
C GLN A 61 11.26 -19.07 -18.86
N GLN A 62 10.32 -18.24 -18.43
CA GLN A 62 10.61 -17.01 -17.70
C GLN A 62 11.34 -17.31 -16.38
N PHE A 63 10.96 -18.35 -15.64
CA PHE A 63 11.69 -18.75 -14.43
C PHE A 63 13.16 -19.11 -14.72
N SER A 64 13.44 -19.84 -15.80
CA SER A 64 14.80 -20.24 -16.17
C SER A 64 15.71 -19.07 -16.56
N HIS A 65 15.12 -17.95 -17.03
CA HIS A 65 15.85 -16.73 -17.39
C HIS A 65 16.16 -15.81 -16.20
N LEU A 66 15.59 -16.07 -15.02
CA LEU A 66 15.89 -15.30 -13.82
C LEU A 66 17.33 -15.57 -13.34
N SER A 67 17.95 -14.60 -12.68
CA SER A 67 19.22 -14.81 -11.98
C SER A 67 19.08 -15.88 -10.89
N LEU A 68 20.17 -16.53 -10.51
CA LEU A 68 20.14 -17.58 -9.47
C LEU A 68 19.57 -17.07 -8.13
N ASP A 69 19.91 -15.84 -7.72
CA ASP A 69 19.34 -15.22 -6.52
C ASP A 69 17.82 -15.04 -6.63
N ALA A 70 17.34 -14.53 -7.78
CA ALA A 70 15.91 -14.37 -8.03
C ALA A 70 15.18 -15.72 -8.07
N GLN A 71 15.78 -16.75 -8.67
CA GLN A 71 15.24 -18.11 -8.65
C GLN A 71 15.14 -18.66 -7.22
N ASN A 72 16.17 -18.46 -6.39
CA ASN A 72 16.16 -18.92 -5.00
C ASN A 72 15.09 -18.20 -4.18
N LYS A 73 14.96 -16.88 -4.33
CA LYS A 73 13.88 -16.09 -3.69
C LYS A 73 12.49 -16.54 -4.13
N ALA A 74 12.30 -16.79 -5.42
CA ALA A 74 11.05 -17.30 -5.97
C ALA A 74 10.71 -18.70 -5.41
N LYS A 75 11.68 -19.63 -5.37
CA LYS A 75 11.51 -20.94 -4.73
C LYS A 75 11.16 -20.81 -3.26
N GLN A 76 11.87 -19.97 -2.50
CA GLN A 76 11.59 -19.76 -1.07
C GLN A 76 10.18 -19.19 -0.86
N LYS A 77 9.76 -18.20 -1.67
CA LYS A 77 8.43 -17.62 -1.63
C LYS A 77 7.34 -18.67 -1.90
N GLN A 78 7.50 -19.49 -2.92
CA GLN A 78 6.52 -20.54 -3.25
C GLN A 78 6.51 -21.66 -2.21
N LEU A 79 7.66 -22.04 -1.66
CA LEU A 79 7.72 -23.01 -0.57
C LEU A 79 6.97 -22.49 0.67
N SER A 80 7.18 -21.23 1.03
CA SER A 80 6.44 -20.60 2.14
C SER A 80 4.93 -20.62 1.89
N LYS A 81 4.49 -20.29 0.68
CA LYS A 81 3.07 -20.32 0.31
C LYS A 81 2.47 -21.72 0.41
N LEU A 82 3.19 -22.75 -0.05
CA LEU A 82 2.74 -24.13 0.08
C LEU A 82 2.62 -24.56 1.55
N ILE A 83 3.57 -24.17 2.41
CA ILE A 83 3.48 -24.41 3.85
C ILE A 83 2.22 -23.74 4.41
N ASP A 84 1.97 -22.49 4.06
CA ASP A 84 0.81 -21.74 4.54
C ASP A 84 -0.51 -22.38 4.09
N ASP A 85 -0.60 -22.82 2.83
CA ASP A 85 -1.79 -23.54 2.34
C ASP A 85 -2.06 -24.83 3.13
N LEU A 86 -1.02 -25.59 3.52
CA LEU A 86 -1.18 -26.79 4.34
C LEU A 86 -1.59 -26.47 5.78
N LEU A 87 -1.07 -25.38 6.36
CA LEU A 87 -1.47 -24.91 7.68
C LEU A 87 -2.94 -24.48 7.71
N LEU A 88 -3.37 -23.72 6.70
CA LEU A 88 -4.77 -23.30 6.56
C LEU A 88 -5.68 -24.50 6.31
N ALA A 89 -5.23 -25.50 5.53
CA ALA A 89 -5.98 -26.73 5.33
C ALA A 89 -6.12 -27.55 6.62
N HIS A 90 -5.08 -27.60 7.45
CA HIS A 90 -5.15 -28.21 8.78
C HIS A 90 -6.18 -27.51 9.67
N LEU A 91 -6.16 -26.17 9.72
CA LEU A 91 -7.13 -25.39 10.49
C LEU A 91 -8.56 -25.60 9.97
N ALA A 92 -8.75 -25.54 8.65
CA ALA A 92 -10.06 -25.72 8.04
C ALA A 92 -10.65 -27.09 8.39
N LYS A 93 -9.85 -28.17 8.35
CA LYS A 93 -10.26 -29.50 8.81
C LYS A 93 -10.66 -29.50 10.29
N LYS A 94 -9.86 -28.86 11.17
CA LYS A 94 -10.17 -28.72 12.61
C LYS A 94 -11.49 -27.97 12.85
N LYS A 95 -11.86 -27.05 11.96
CA LYS A 95 -13.09 -26.23 12.01
C LYS A 95 -14.27 -26.85 11.25
N GLY A 96 -14.10 -28.01 10.62
CA GLY A 96 -15.15 -28.63 9.79
C GLY A 96 -15.46 -27.84 8.51
N ILE A 97 -14.51 -27.02 8.03
CA ILE A 97 -14.65 -26.25 6.80
C ILE A 97 -14.07 -27.08 5.66
N GLU A 98 -14.92 -27.48 4.74
CA GLU A 98 -14.55 -28.29 3.58
C GLU A 98 -15.04 -27.63 2.27
N ILE A 99 -14.38 -28.00 1.17
CA ILE A 99 -14.79 -27.64 -0.20
C ILE A 99 -15.33 -28.90 -0.87
N THR A 100 -16.58 -28.83 -1.32
CA THR A 100 -17.25 -29.91 -2.02
C THR A 100 -16.83 -29.99 -3.48
N ALA A 101 -16.90 -31.18 -4.09
CA ALA A 101 -16.64 -31.35 -5.52
C ALA A 101 -17.52 -30.43 -6.39
N LYS A 102 -18.78 -30.23 -5.98
CA LYS A 102 -19.72 -29.33 -6.65
C LYS A 102 -19.27 -27.86 -6.63
N GLU A 103 -18.73 -27.37 -5.51
CA GLU A 103 -18.16 -26.01 -5.44
C GLU A 103 -16.99 -25.84 -6.41
N ILE A 104 -16.15 -26.87 -6.55
CA ILE A 104 -15.02 -26.87 -7.50
C ILE A 104 -15.55 -26.83 -8.94
N ASP A 105 -16.49 -27.71 -9.30
CA ASP A 105 -17.06 -27.79 -10.65
C ASP A 105 -17.74 -26.48 -11.07
N LEU A 106 -18.54 -25.89 -10.17
CA LEU A 106 -19.19 -24.61 -10.40
C LEU A 106 -18.16 -23.48 -10.59
N THR A 107 -17.06 -23.53 -9.85
CA THR A 107 -16.01 -22.52 -9.96
C THR A 107 -15.24 -22.68 -11.29
N ILE A 108 -14.92 -23.91 -11.71
CA ILE A 108 -14.33 -24.18 -13.03
C ILE A 108 -15.27 -23.68 -14.13
N LYS A 109 -16.56 -23.98 -14.04
CA LYS A 109 -17.55 -23.50 -15.01
C LYS A 109 -17.59 -21.97 -15.10
N ARG A 110 -17.55 -21.27 -13.97
CA ARG A 110 -17.49 -19.80 -13.95
C ARG A 110 -16.21 -19.26 -14.60
N VAL A 111 -15.06 -19.89 -14.33
CA VAL A 111 -13.79 -19.53 -14.99
C VAL A 111 -13.92 -19.73 -16.50
N MET A 112 -14.51 -20.83 -16.93
CA MET A 112 -14.75 -21.10 -18.36
C MET A 112 -15.66 -20.05 -19.00
N GLU A 113 -16.79 -19.73 -18.36
CA GLU A 113 -17.74 -18.70 -18.82
C GLU A 113 -17.08 -17.31 -18.92
N GLN A 114 -16.31 -16.91 -17.89
CA GLN A 114 -15.59 -15.63 -17.88
C GLN A 114 -14.56 -15.52 -18.99
N ASN A 115 -13.91 -16.62 -19.35
CA ASN A 115 -12.91 -16.67 -20.41
C ASN A 115 -13.49 -17.12 -21.76
N LYS A 116 -14.80 -17.34 -21.85
CA LYS A 116 -15.50 -17.82 -23.06
C LYS A 116 -14.89 -19.09 -23.65
N MET A 117 -14.45 -20.00 -22.78
CA MET A 117 -13.81 -21.26 -23.17
C MET A 117 -14.71 -22.47 -22.91
N ASN A 118 -14.54 -23.52 -23.70
CA ASN A 118 -15.11 -24.85 -23.44
C ASN A 118 -14.10 -25.79 -22.75
N ASP A 119 -14.53 -27.01 -22.41
CA ASP A 119 -13.69 -27.98 -21.69
C ASP A 119 -12.41 -28.36 -22.44
N GLU A 120 -12.45 -28.48 -23.77
CA GLU A 120 -11.27 -28.81 -24.59
C GLU A 120 -10.28 -27.65 -24.64
N GLU A 121 -10.79 -26.41 -24.74
CA GLU A 121 -9.97 -25.20 -24.68
C GLU A 121 -9.33 -25.02 -23.29
N LEU A 122 -10.08 -25.30 -22.22
CA LEU A 122 -9.55 -25.31 -20.86
C LEU A 122 -8.42 -26.34 -20.74
N LYS A 123 -8.63 -27.57 -21.20
CA LYS A 123 -7.62 -28.63 -21.15
C LYS A 123 -6.35 -28.22 -21.90
N LYS A 124 -6.47 -27.69 -23.11
CA LYS A 124 -5.32 -27.18 -23.89
C LYS A 124 -4.60 -26.03 -23.19
N ALA A 125 -5.34 -25.11 -22.57
CA ALA A 125 -4.75 -24.00 -21.83
C ALA A 125 -3.96 -24.49 -20.61
N LEU A 126 -4.51 -25.46 -19.87
CA LEU A 126 -3.83 -26.10 -18.73
C LEU A 126 -2.59 -26.87 -19.19
N GLU A 127 -2.67 -27.63 -20.28
CA GLU A 127 -1.53 -28.35 -20.86
C GLU A 127 -0.41 -27.39 -21.30
N HIS A 128 -0.74 -26.25 -21.91
CA HIS A 128 0.25 -25.23 -22.25
C HIS A 128 0.95 -24.67 -21.01
N GLN A 129 0.23 -24.57 -19.88
CA GLN A 129 0.79 -24.16 -18.59
C GLN A 129 1.49 -25.31 -17.85
N GLY A 130 1.57 -26.51 -18.44
CA GLY A 130 2.17 -27.69 -17.82
C GLY A 130 1.35 -28.26 -16.66
N MET A 131 0.03 -28.08 -16.67
CA MET A 131 -0.87 -28.49 -15.59
C MET A 131 -1.91 -29.51 -16.08
N SER A 132 -2.17 -30.54 -15.28
CA SER A 132 -3.31 -31.43 -15.49
C SER A 132 -4.60 -30.83 -14.91
N LEU A 133 -5.76 -31.24 -15.43
CA LEU A 133 -7.05 -30.87 -14.83
C LEU A 133 -7.12 -31.22 -13.34
N GLU A 134 -6.55 -32.36 -12.93
CA GLU A 134 -6.50 -32.77 -11.52
C GLU A 134 -5.67 -31.81 -10.66
N SER A 135 -4.49 -31.41 -11.14
CA SER A 135 -3.66 -30.41 -10.45
C SER A 135 -4.38 -29.07 -10.33
N TYR A 136 -5.14 -28.69 -11.36
CA TYR A 136 -5.95 -27.48 -11.35
C TYR A 136 -7.07 -27.54 -10.31
N ARG A 137 -7.77 -28.67 -10.20
CA ARG A 137 -8.79 -28.89 -9.16
C ARG A 137 -8.20 -28.81 -7.74
N ILE A 138 -7.02 -29.40 -7.52
CA ILE A 138 -6.32 -29.34 -6.23
C ILE A 138 -5.95 -27.89 -5.89
N LYS A 139 -5.42 -27.13 -6.85
CA LYS A 139 -5.14 -25.70 -6.65
C LYS A 139 -6.40 -24.94 -6.31
N LEU A 140 -7.47 -25.13 -7.08
CA LEU A 140 -8.73 -24.43 -6.88
C LEU A 140 -9.34 -24.73 -5.52
N THR A 141 -9.20 -25.98 -5.07
CA THR A 141 -9.61 -26.41 -3.73
C THR A 141 -8.89 -25.59 -2.66
N ARG A 142 -7.56 -25.42 -2.76
CA ARG A 142 -6.76 -24.60 -1.82
C ARG A 142 -7.20 -23.14 -1.83
N ASP A 143 -7.36 -22.55 -3.02
CA ASP A 143 -7.77 -21.15 -3.18
C ASP A 143 -9.18 -20.89 -2.59
N LEU A 144 -10.12 -21.80 -2.84
CA LEU A 144 -11.48 -21.73 -2.30
C LEU A 144 -11.49 -21.94 -0.78
N LEU A 145 -10.71 -22.89 -0.27
CA LEU A 145 -10.60 -23.16 1.17
C LEU A 145 -10.05 -21.94 1.91
N ARG A 146 -8.97 -21.34 1.39
CA ARG A 146 -8.41 -20.08 1.93
C ARG A 146 -9.43 -18.97 1.94
N THR A 147 -10.16 -18.79 0.83
CA THR A 147 -11.21 -17.77 0.72
C THR A 147 -12.34 -18.01 1.73
N LYS A 148 -12.81 -19.25 1.85
CA LYS A 148 -13.87 -19.64 2.78
C LYS A 148 -13.47 -19.42 4.23
N LEU A 149 -12.24 -19.79 4.58
CA LEU A 149 -11.68 -19.58 5.91
C LEU A 149 -11.57 -18.08 6.25
N ILE A 150 -11.04 -17.25 5.34
CA ILE A 150 -10.98 -15.79 5.53
C ILE A 150 -12.39 -15.23 5.74
N ASN A 151 -13.36 -15.65 4.95
CA ASN A 151 -14.74 -15.16 5.03
C ASN A 151 -15.46 -15.59 6.32
N GLN A 152 -15.12 -16.74 6.90
CA GLN A 152 -15.79 -17.27 8.09
C GLN A 152 -15.07 -16.91 9.40
N GLU A 153 -13.74 -16.94 9.41
CA GLU A 153 -12.94 -16.76 10.64
C GLU A 153 -12.37 -15.36 10.78
N ILE A 154 -12.11 -14.63 9.69
CA ILE A 154 -11.43 -13.32 9.75
C ILE A 154 -12.44 -12.18 9.54
N LYS A 155 -13.06 -12.13 8.36
CA LYS A 155 -13.91 -10.99 7.95
C LYS A 155 -14.98 -10.59 8.96
N PRO A 156 -15.72 -11.51 9.62
CA PRO A 156 -16.77 -11.12 10.57
C PRO A 156 -16.25 -10.37 11.80
N HIS A 157 -14.96 -10.52 12.12
CA HIS A 157 -14.32 -9.91 13.27
C HIS A 157 -13.64 -8.57 12.93
N ILE A 158 -13.62 -8.17 11.65
CA ILE A 158 -13.01 -6.91 11.22
C ILE A 158 -14.01 -5.77 11.42
N ILE A 159 -13.72 -4.93 12.41
CA ILE A 159 -14.46 -3.69 12.69
C ILE A 159 -13.58 -2.51 12.30
N LEU A 160 -14.14 -1.56 11.56
CA LEU A 160 -13.48 -0.30 11.22
C LEU A 160 -14.09 0.81 12.07
N SER A 161 -13.28 1.44 12.91
CA SER A 161 -13.70 2.60 13.70
C SER A 161 -13.57 3.89 12.91
N ASP A 162 -14.36 4.88 13.29
CA ASP A 162 -14.30 6.23 12.71
C ASP A 162 -12.93 6.87 12.92
N ALA A 163 -12.29 6.61 14.06
CA ALA A 163 -10.94 7.10 14.36
C ALA A 163 -9.91 6.59 13.34
N GLU A 164 -10.00 5.32 12.93
CA GLU A 164 -9.10 4.72 11.94
C GLU A 164 -9.32 5.31 10.55
N ILE A 165 -10.60 5.47 10.14
CA ILE A 165 -10.94 6.10 8.87
C ILE A 165 -10.40 7.53 8.81
N LEU A 166 -10.58 8.30 9.89
CA LEU A 166 -10.08 9.67 9.99
C LEU A 166 -8.55 9.74 10.05
N SER A 167 -7.88 8.82 10.74
CA SER A 167 -6.41 8.79 10.78
C SER A 167 -5.85 8.49 9.40
N TYR A 168 -6.37 7.46 8.73
CA TYR A 168 -5.97 7.11 7.37
C TYR A 168 -6.22 8.28 6.40
N ALA A 169 -7.38 8.92 6.48
CA ALA A 169 -7.68 10.09 5.66
C ALA A 169 -6.70 11.25 5.89
N ARG A 170 -6.29 11.50 7.14
CA ARG A 170 -5.30 12.54 7.49
C ARG A 170 -3.91 12.21 6.98
N GLU A 171 -3.44 11.00 7.23
CA GLU A 171 -2.11 10.52 6.85
C GLU A 171 -1.94 10.49 5.33
N ASN A 172 -3.03 10.27 4.58
CA ASN A 172 -3.05 10.24 3.13
C ASN A 172 -3.58 11.53 2.48
N SER A 173 -3.77 12.61 3.26
CA SER A 173 -4.24 13.93 2.77
C SER A 173 -5.51 13.84 1.91
N LEU A 174 -6.48 13.03 2.32
CA LEU A 174 -7.70 12.72 1.56
C LEU A 174 -8.89 13.65 1.86
N PHE A 175 -8.73 14.57 2.82
CA PHE A 175 -9.72 15.60 3.06
C PHE A 175 -9.68 16.66 1.96
N PRO A 176 -10.83 17.30 1.65
CA PRO A 176 -10.83 18.50 0.83
C PRO A 176 -9.85 19.53 1.40
N GLU A 177 -9.13 20.21 0.53
CA GLU A 177 -8.26 21.31 0.94
C GLU A 177 -9.11 22.42 1.56
N ASN A 178 -9.09 22.49 2.89
CA ASN A 178 -9.61 23.64 3.62
C ASN A 178 -8.46 24.60 3.88
N ASP A 179 -8.36 25.62 3.04
CA ASP A 179 -7.37 26.67 3.25
C ASP A 179 -7.58 27.35 4.60
N ALA A 180 -6.49 27.51 5.36
CA ALA A 180 -6.51 28.34 6.55
C ALA A 180 -6.97 29.75 6.15
N GLN A 181 -8.10 30.18 6.71
CA GLN A 181 -8.68 31.49 6.44
C GLN A 181 -8.79 32.29 7.73
N ILE A 182 -8.49 33.58 7.62
CA ILE A 182 -8.65 34.53 8.72
C ILE A 182 -9.49 35.72 8.27
N ILE A 183 -10.27 36.28 9.20
CA ILE A 183 -10.98 37.54 9.00
C ILE A 183 -10.22 38.63 9.74
N LEU A 184 -9.81 39.69 9.03
CA LEU A 184 -8.98 40.75 9.59
C LEU A 184 -9.68 42.09 9.67
N SER A 185 -9.31 42.87 10.68
CA SER A 185 -9.51 44.31 10.73
C SER A 185 -8.19 45.02 11.01
N GLN A 186 -8.06 46.26 10.54
CA GLN A 186 -6.87 47.08 10.72
C GLN A 186 -7.16 48.52 11.18
N ILE A 187 -6.19 49.10 11.86
CA ILE A 187 -5.99 50.53 12.03
C ILE A 187 -4.65 50.86 11.38
N LEU A 188 -4.67 51.67 10.32
CA LEU A 188 -3.47 52.20 9.69
C LEU A 188 -3.14 53.55 10.32
N LEU A 189 -1.93 53.70 10.85
CA LEU A 189 -1.42 54.95 11.38
C LEU A 189 -0.44 55.58 10.37
N PRO A 190 -0.34 56.91 10.35
CA PRO A 190 0.61 57.63 9.51
C PRO A 190 2.05 57.12 9.66
N GLU A 191 2.85 57.34 8.63
CA GLU A 191 4.29 57.15 8.72
C GLU A 191 4.88 58.11 9.76
N ALA A 192 5.89 57.66 10.51
CA ALA A 192 6.54 58.42 11.55
C ALA A 192 8.05 58.45 11.30
N LYS A 193 8.55 59.55 10.75
CA LYS A 193 9.94 59.70 10.26
C LYS A 193 10.84 60.29 11.36
N THR A 194 10.33 61.25 12.12
CA THR A 194 11.07 61.93 13.20
C THR A 194 10.85 61.28 14.57
N ALA A 195 11.72 61.59 15.54
CA ALA A 195 11.55 61.14 16.92
C ALA A 195 10.22 61.63 17.52
N ALA A 196 9.87 62.89 17.29
CA ALA A 196 8.61 63.48 17.77
C ALA A 196 7.37 62.77 17.20
N GLU A 197 7.38 62.42 15.91
CA GLU A 197 6.29 61.66 15.27
C GLU A 197 6.20 60.24 15.81
N LYS A 198 7.34 59.57 16.03
CA LYS A 198 7.37 58.23 16.63
C LYS A 198 6.80 58.23 18.04
N ASP A 199 7.10 59.24 18.84
CA ASP A 199 6.54 59.38 20.19
C ASP A 199 5.04 59.70 20.16
N LYS A 200 4.59 60.53 19.21
CA LYS A 200 3.16 60.77 18.98
C LYS A 200 2.44 59.47 18.61
N MET A 201 2.99 58.68 17.70
CA MET A 201 2.44 57.38 17.32
C MET A 201 2.35 56.43 18.51
N LYS A 202 3.41 56.31 19.32
CA LYS A 202 3.39 55.48 20.54
C LYS A 202 2.28 55.91 21.50
N ARG A 203 2.08 57.21 21.72
CA ARG A 203 0.98 57.75 22.54
C ARG A 203 -0.39 57.39 21.95
N THR A 204 -0.57 57.51 20.64
CA THR A 204 -1.81 57.10 19.95
C THR A 204 -2.09 55.61 20.14
N VAL A 205 -1.10 54.75 19.92
CA VAL A 205 -1.24 53.29 20.10
C VAL A 205 -1.58 52.94 21.56
N ALA A 206 -0.93 53.61 22.53
CA ALA A 206 -1.25 53.44 23.95
C ALA A 206 -2.69 53.87 24.28
N LYS A 207 -3.18 54.97 23.68
CA LYS A 207 -4.58 55.43 23.82
C LYS A 207 -5.55 54.40 23.26
N ILE A 208 -5.29 53.87 22.05
CA ILE A 208 -6.11 52.82 21.42
C ILE A 208 -6.17 51.58 22.32
N ARG A 209 -5.01 51.09 22.79
CA ARG A 209 -4.95 49.94 23.72
C ARG A 209 -5.77 50.15 24.98
N LYS A 210 -5.64 51.32 25.62
CA LYS A 210 -6.37 51.64 26.86
C LYS A 210 -7.88 51.66 26.64
N ARG A 211 -8.35 52.18 25.50
CA ARG A 211 -9.78 52.24 25.16
C ARG A 211 -10.33 50.87 24.80
N LEU A 212 -9.59 50.09 24.03
CA LEU A 212 -9.94 48.70 23.70
C LEU A 212 -10.04 47.85 24.98
N ALA A 213 -9.10 48.01 25.93
CA ALA A 213 -9.14 47.33 27.23
C ALA A 213 -10.34 47.75 28.12
N LYS A 214 -10.91 48.93 27.87
CA LYS A 214 -12.16 49.41 28.53
C LYS A 214 -13.43 48.90 27.85
N GLY A 215 -13.32 48.05 26.82
CA GLY A 215 -14.45 47.46 26.12
C GLY A 215 -14.92 48.24 24.88
N GLU A 216 -14.23 49.32 24.48
CA GLU A 216 -14.57 49.99 23.23
C GLU A 216 -14.21 49.13 22.02
N SER A 217 -15.12 49.03 21.03
CA SER A 217 -14.88 48.17 19.87
C SER A 217 -13.71 48.64 19.01
N PHE A 218 -12.94 47.68 18.48
CA PHE A 218 -11.87 47.95 17.51
C PHE A 218 -12.39 48.72 16.27
N ALA A 219 -13.64 48.46 15.86
CA ALA A 219 -14.27 49.15 14.74
C ALA A 219 -14.50 50.65 15.01
N SER A 220 -14.89 51.03 16.22
CA SER A 220 -15.00 52.44 16.64
C SER A 220 -13.63 53.13 16.57
N LEU A 221 -12.63 52.49 17.17
CA LEU A 221 -11.26 52.99 17.19
C LEU A 221 -10.66 53.09 15.79
N ALA A 222 -11.00 52.18 14.88
CA ALA A 222 -10.59 52.26 13.49
C ALA A 222 -11.21 53.44 12.74
N ARG A 223 -12.48 53.76 12.97
CA ARG A 223 -13.10 54.96 12.39
C ARG A 223 -12.45 56.25 12.89
N GLU A 224 -12.05 56.27 14.16
CA GLU A 224 -11.45 57.47 14.76
C GLU A 224 -9.97 57.66 14.42
N PHE A 225 -9.17 56.59 14.46
CA PHE A 225 -7.71 56.70 14.40
C PHE A 225 -7.08 56.22 13.10
N SER A 226 -7.79 55.45 12.28
CA SER A 226 -7.21 54.89 11.06
C SER A 226 -7.18 55.93 9.95
N THR A 227 -6.04 56.05 9.28
CA THR A 227 -5.89 56.87 8.06
C THR A 227 -5.97 56.03 6.79
N GLY A 228 -6.30 54.73 6.91
CA GLY A 228 -6.42 53.80 5.80
C GLY A 228 -7.82 53.78 5.16
N PRO A 229 -7.96 53.20 3.95
CA PRO A 229 -9.22 53.21 3.20
C PRO A 229 -10.38 52.48 3.91
N ALA A 230 -10.05 51.52 4.79
CA ALA A 230 -11.05 50.77 5.55
C ALA A 230 -11.55 51.50 6.82
N ALA A 231 -11.06 52.71 7.12
CA ALA A 231 -11.38 53.42 8.37
C ALA A 231 -12.89 53.55 8.60
N ASN A 232 -13.63 54.08 7.62
CA ASN A 232 -15.08 54.29 7.69
C ASN A 232 -15.87 52.98 7.91
N SER A 233 -15.36 51.87 7.35
CA SER A 233 -15.91 50.51 7.51
C SER A 233 -15.48 49.83 8.81
N GLY A 234 -14.96 50.58 9.78
CA GLY A 234 -14.48 50.05 11.05
C GLY A 234 -13.22 49.20 10.93
N GLY A 235 -12.39 49.48 9.91
CA GLY A 235 -11.13 48.79 9.68
C GLY A 235 -11.25 47.41 9.04
N LYS A 236 -12.46 46.93 8.71
CA LYS A 236 -12.68 45.58 8.17
C LYS A 236 -12.01 45.39 6.82
N LEU A 237 -11.19 44.34 6.69
CA LEU A 237 -10.48 43.99 5.46
C LEU A 237 -11.09 42.78 4.73
N GLY A 238 -11.83 41.92 5.44
CA GLY A 238 -12.43 40.71 4.87
C GLY A 238 -11.63 39.44 5.19
N ASN A 239 -11.81 38.43 4.35
CA ASN A 239 -11.25 37.08 4.52
C ASN A 239 -9.97 36.92 3.69
N PHE A 240 -8.93 36.37 4.31
CA PHE A 240 -7.64 36.15 3.67
C PHE A 240 -7.15 34.73 3.89
N LYS A 241 -6.53 34.16 2.85
CA LYS A 241 -5.69 32.95 2.87
C LYS A 241 -4.21 33.36 2.96
N LYS A 242 -3.34 32.40 3.29
CA LYS A 242 -1.88 32.61 3.15
C LYS A 242 -1.52 32.96 1.70
N GLY A 243 -0.53 33.83 1.51
CA GLY A 243 -0.11 34.37 0.23
C GLY A 243 -0.92 35.58 -0.27
N GLN A 244 -1.99 35.98 0.43
CA GLN A 244 -2.85 37.11 0.02
C GLN A 244 -2.59 38.41 0.80
N LEU A 245 -1.71 38.38 1.80
CA LEU A 245 -1.36 39.52 2.65
C LEU A 245 0.10 39.93 2.44
N LEU A 246 0.45 41.14 2.88
CA LEU A 246 1.86 41.54 2.97
C LEU A 246 2.61 40.61 3.93
N PRO A 247 3.86 40.19 3.63
CA PRO A 247 4.59 39.22 4.44
C PRO A 247 4.64 39.55 5.94
N GLU A 248 4.78 40.84 6.28
CA GLU A 248 4.86 41.32 7.67
C GLU A 248 3.51 41.20 8.39
N ILE A 249 2.40 41.46 7.69
CA ILE A 249 1.05 41.30 8.22
C ILE A 249 0.72 39.81 8.33
N GLU A 250 1.02 39.04 7.28
CA GLU A 250 0.74 37.61 7.21
C GLU A 250 1.41 36.84 8.35
N THR A 251 2.69 37.12 8.59
CA THR A 251 3.48 36.47 9.65
C THR A 251 2.83 36.66 11.02
N VAL A 252 2.29 37.85 11.30
CA VAL A 252 1.61 38.14 12.57
C VAL A 252 0.20 37.54 12.59
N ALA A 253 -0.54 37.72 11.51
CA ALA A 253 -1.95 37.35 11.39
C ALA A 253 -2.16 35.82 11.41
N PHE A 254 -1.36 35.07 10.65
CA PHE A 254 -1.40 33.60 10.65
C PHE A 254 -0.56 32.96 11.76
N GLY A 255 0.39 33.69 12.34
CA GLY A 255 1.21 33.22 13.46
C GLY A 255 0.50 33.29 14.80
N LYS A 256 1.10 34.02 15.75
CA LYS A 256 0.76 33.95 17.18
C LYS A 256 -0.37 34.89 17.64
N LEU A 257 -0.96 35.71 16.76
CA LEU A 257 -1.98 36.67 17.17
C LEU A 257 -3.30 35.94 17.51
N PRO A 258 -3.77 35.98 18.77
CA PRO A 258 -5.04 35.36 19.15
C PRO A 258 -6.23 36.10 18.55
N VAL A 259 -7.35 35.39 18.38
CA VAL A 259 -8.61 35.98 17.94
C VAL A 259 -9.07 37.06 18.93
N ASN A 260 -9.58 38.16 18.40
CA ASN A 260 -10.04 39.36 19.12
C ASN A 260 -8.96 40.08 19.94
N GLN A 261 -7.68 39.80 19.70
CA GLN A 261 -6.57 40.57 20.26
C GLN A 261 -5.94 41.48 19.20
N MET A 262 -5.58 42.69 19.62
CA MET A 262 -4.86 43.63 18.78
C MET A 262 -3.36 43.35 18.79
N SER A 263 -2.73 43.45 17.63
CA SER A 263 -1.29 43.23 17.46
C SER A 263 -0.41 44.29 18.13
N LYS A 264 0.91 44.05 18.12
CA LYS A 264 1.91 45.12 18.17
C LYS A 264 1.91 45.91 16.85
N ILE A 265 2.61 47.04 16.81
CA ILE A 265 2.77 47.80 15.58
C ILE A 265 3.52 46.92 14.57
N ILE A 266 2.96 46.80 13.37
CA ILE A 266 3.54 46.10 12.23
C ILE A 266 3.97 47.18 11.25
N HIS A 267 5.25 47.21 10.92
CA HIS A 267 5.81 48.16 9.96
C HIS A 267 5.75 47.54 8.56
N THR A 268 5.19 48.26 7.60
CA THR A 268 5.21 47.88 6.18
C THR A 268 5.57 49.10 5.33
N ARG A 269 5.77 48.89 4.02
CA ARG A 269 5.95 49.98 3.04
C ARG A 269 4.77 50.97 2.97
N PHE A 270 3.62 50.64 3.54
CA PHE A 270 2.42 51.49 3.54
C PHE A 270 2.18 52.21 4.87
N GLY A 271 3.07 52.03 5.85
CA GLY A 271 2.99 52.69 7.14
C GLY A 271 2.92 51.72 8.31
N ASN A 272 2.21 52.15 9.36
CA ASN A 272 2.20 51.48 10.65
C ASN A 272 0.85 50.85 10.92
N HIS A 273 0.79 49.52 10.97
CA HIS A 273 -0.46 48.78 11.08
C HIS A 273 -0.66 48.23 12.49
N LEU A 274 -1.88 48.36 13.01
CA LEU A 274 -2.40 47.54 14.09
C LEU A 274 -3.48 46.65 13.49
N ILE A 275 -3.37 45.34 13.67
CA ILE A 275 -4.34 44.39 13.14
C ILE A 275 -5.03 43.64 14.28
N MET A 276 -6.22 43.13 14.00
CA MET A 276 -6.96 42.22 14.87
C MET A 276 -7.54 41.09 14.02
N VAL A 277 -7.31 39.85 14.45
CA VAL A 277 -7.96 38.66 13.86
C VAL A 277 -9.34 38.53 14.48
N LEU A 278 -10.39 38.69 13.69
CA LEU A 278 -11.77 38.58 14.14
C LEU A 278 -12.26 37.13 14.18
N LYS A 279 -11.77 36.30 13.25
CA LYS A 279 -12.07 34.87 13.17
C LYS A 279 -10.91 34.13 12.51
N ARG A 280 -10.67 32.88 12.92
CA ARG A 280 -9.71 31.96 12.33
C ARG A 280 -10.41 30.64 12.06
N ASN A 281 -10.36 30.15 10.82
CA ASN A 281 -10.80 28.80 10.46
C ASN A 281 -9.58 27.88 10.51
N ASP A 282 -9.63 26.87 11.38
CA ASP A 282 -8.61 25.82 11.46
C ASP A 282 -8.88 24.78 10.36
N PRO A 283 -7.93 24.53 9.43
CA PRO A 283 -8.05 23.48 8.42
C PRO A 283 -8.41 22.10 8.99
N GLN A 284 -7.94 21.78 10.20
CA GLN A 284 -8.17 20.50 10.87
C GLN A 284 -9.57 20.41 11.48
N ALA A 285 -10.19 21.54 11.85
CA ALA A 285 -11.55 21.56 12.40
C ALA A 285 -12.63 21.13 11.38
N GLY A 286 -12.30 21.14 10.08
CA GLY A 286 -13.17 20.65 9.01
C GLY A 286 -12.91 19.20 8.59
N GLN A 287 -11.97 18.49 9.23
CA GLN A 287 -11.61 17.11 8.87
C GLN A 287 -12.47 16.10 9.62
N THR A 288 -13.79 16.20 9.45
CA THR A 288 -14.76 15.25 10.00
C THR A 288 -15.10 14.19 8.98
N ARG A 289 -15.71 13.10 9.42
CA ARG A 289 -16.05 11.98 8.53
C ARG A 289 -17.04 12.41 7.45
N GLU A 290 -17.95 13.30 7.78
CA GLU A 290 -18.95 13.89 6.89
C GLU A 290 -18.33 14.78 5.80
N ALA A 291 -17.11 15.29 6.05
CA ALA A 291 -16.37 16.08 5.06
C ALA A 291 -15.70 15.22 3.98
N LEU A 292 -15.65 13.89 4.16
CA LEU A 292 -15.14 12.97 3.14
C LEU A 292 -16.19 12.77 2.05
N ALA A 293 -15.74 12.79 0.79
CA ALA A 293 -16.58 12.35 -0.31
C ALA A 293 -16.94 10.85 -0.12
N PRO A 294 -18.19 10.41 -0.42
CA PRO A 294 -18.61 9.03 -0.22
C PRO A 294 -17.72 7.98 -0.89
N GLU A 295 -17.21 8.31 -2.08
CA GLU A 295 -16.29 7.46 -2.85
C GLU A 295 -14.92 7.33 -2.16
N VAL A 296 -14.43 8.41 -1.56
CA VAL A 296 -13.18 8.44 -0.80
C VAL A 296 -13.34 7.61 0.47
N GLU A 297 -14.43 7.81 1.22
CA GLU A 297 -14.69 7.01 2.42
C GLU A 297 -14.79 5.51 2.09
N THR A 298 -15.47 5.16 0.99
CA THR A 298 -15.57 3.77 0.51
C THR A 298 -14.20 3.19 0.18
N ARG A 299 -13.35 3.96 -0.51
CA ARG A 299 -11.97 3.55 -0.82
C ARG A 299 -11.13 3.35 0.43
N ILE A 300 -11.24 4.24 1.42
CA ILE A 300 -10.55 4.13 2.71
C ILE A 300 -11.00 2.86 3.43
N LYS A 301 -12.31 2.62 3.53
CA LYS A 301 -12.84 1.41 4.17
C LYS A 301 -12.33 0.15 3.49
N ASN A 302 -12.33 0.10 2.16
CA ASN A 302 -11.83 -1.05 1.42
C ASN A 302 -10.32 -1.28 1.65
N ALA A 303 -9.53 -0.21 1.67
CA ALA A 303 -8.10 -0.28 1.95
C ALA A 303 -7.83 -0.81 3.36
N LEU A 304 -8.42 -0.17 4.38
CA LEU A 304 -8.29 -0.57 5.78
C LEU A 304 -8.80 -1.99 6.03
N PHE A 305 -9.93 -2.36 5.42
CA PHE A 305 -10.46 -3.72 5.53
C PHE A 305 -9.50 -4.75 4.95
N THR A 306 -8.93 -4.48 3.78
CA THR A 306 -7.95 -5.37 3.12
C THR A 306 -6.68 -5.51 3.95
N GLU A 307 -6.17 -4.40 4.48
CA GLU A 307 -5.01 -4.37 5.36
C GLU A 307 -5.24 -5.20 6.62
N LYS A 308 -6.35 -4.96 7.33
CA LYS A 308 -6.69 -5.73 8.54
C LYS A 308 -6.89 -7.22 8.27
N VAL A 309 -7.58 -7.58 7.19
CA VAL A 309 -7.72 -9.00 6.79
C VAL A 309 -6.37 -9.65 6.55
N THR A 310 -5.46 -8.93 5.87
CA THR A 310 -4.11 -9.44 5.59
C THR A 310 -3.33 -9.63 6.88
N HIS A 311 -3.36 -8.63 7.77
CA HIS A 311 -2.70 -8.69 9.07
C HIS A 311 -3.22 -9.85 9.93
N GLU A 312 -4.53 -10.00 10.07
CA GLU A 312 -5.15 -11.09 10.83
C GLU A 312 -4.80 -12.46 10.25
N LEU A 313 -4.74 -12.59 8.92
CA LEU A 313 -4.32 -13.83 8.27
C LEU A 313 -2.86 -14.17 8.58
N GLU A 314 -1.97 -13.17 8.56
CA GLU A 314 -0.57 -13.36 8.93
C GLU A 314 -0.44 -13.77 10.40
N GLN A 315 -1.15 -13.13 11.32
CA GLN A 315 -1.17 -13.51 12.74
C GLN A 315 -1.71 -14.92 12.94
N MET A 316 -2.76 -15.31 12.19
CA MET A 316 -3.30 -16.66 12.19
C MET A 316 -2.24 -17.68 11.73
N LEU A 317 -1.54 -17.41 10.64
CA LEU A 317 -0.47 -18.27 10.13
C LEU A 317 0.70 -18.40 11.12
N VAL A 318 1.08 -17.32 11.80
CA VAL A 318 2.10 -17.35 12.86
C VAL A 318 1.68 -18.28 14.00
N LYS A 319 0.43 -18.17 14.48
CA LYS A 319 -0.11 -19.08 15.52
C LYS A 319 -0.13 -20.53 15.03
N LEU A 320 -0.57 -20.77 13.80
CA LEU A 320 -0.60 -22.12 13.22
C LEU A 320 0.79 -22.75 13.11
N ARG A 321 1.84 -21.98 12.80
CA ARG A 321 3.23 -22.48 12.79
C ARG A 321 3.75 -22.89 14.17
N GLN A 322 3.15 -22.38 15.25
CA GLN A 322 3.47 -22.78 16.62
C GLN A 322 2.68 -24.02 17.05
N GLU A 323 1.43 -24.16 16.58
CA GLU A 323 0.55 -25.30 16.89
C GLU A 323 0.85 -26.54 16.05
N VAL A 324 1.21 -26.35 14.78
CA VAL A 324 1.43 -27.44 13.81
C VAL A 324 2.92 -27.59 13.55
N SER A 325 3.42 -28.82 13.73
CA SER A 325 4.83 -29.15 13.47
C SER A 325 5.22 -28.88 12.01
N VAL A 326 6.10 -27.91 11.76
CA VAL A 326 6.76 -27.66 10.47
C VAL A 326 8.22 -28.08 10.55
N LYS A 327 8.61 -29.13 9.83
CA LYS A 327 9.98 -29.68 9.83
C LYS A 327 10.59 -29.63 8.44
N TYR A 328 11.62 -28.83 8.28
CA TYR A 328 12.44 -28.81 7.07
C TYR A 328 13.34 -30.04 7.02
N LYS A 329 13.53 -30.61 5.83
CA LYS A 329 14.46 -31.69 5.55
C LYS A 329 15.62 -31.13 4.74
N ASN A 330 16.83 -31.41 5.22
CA ASN A 330 18.09 -31.04 4.60
C ASN A 330 18.44 -31.97 3.46
#